data_AF-A0A9W7AW92-F1
#
_entry.id   AF-A0A9W7AW92-F1
#
_cell.length_a   1.000
_cell.length_b   1.000
_cell.length_c   1.000
_cell.angle_alpha   90.00
_cell.angle_beta   90.00
_cell.angle_gamma   90.00
#
_symmetry.space_group_name_H-M   'P 1'
#
loop_
_entity.id
_entity.type
_entity.pdbx_description
1 polymer ?
#
loop_
_entity_poly.entity_id
_entity_poly.type
_entity_poly.pdbx_seq_one_letter_code
_entity_poly.pdbx_strand_id
1 'polypeptide(L)'
;MSLKYRSVSIIILLASFIINNNAYNIVPSNRINQNRRAFVAVSLSIPTLVSAAEPDPASVKALQAGISDLYSDKIPASIPQLESALSDPNWAPLEKGSILRLLGDATSSISDHPKSFQYYSSAVSALNTISPTAVSEDDLPTYNSELSQSLIGKSRAYYGHTSSPPPSTPLPLLASDLKLGLTLSCTSSYEDDLLLCGSTKNPYLLWELARVTRDSQDYKTASYYFNLASKIFLSQGDTYRSYICSVDSDICILSLGSSPPKKYVIEDGVKNIKSRQIVYITSKLSGDVTGASSALDFKFEKVTGQKRGWTIDDDVERLKEGPERWKEEVGPLLVKSCFS
;
A
#
# COMPACT_ATOMS: atom_id res chain seq x y z
N MET A 1 -30.74 4.56 31.79
CA MET A 1 -29.68 5.47 32.26
C MET A 1 -28.90 5.94 31.04
N SER A 2 -29.07 7.19 30.62
CA SER A 2 -28.37 7.78 29.48
C SER A 2 -26.99 8.24 29.95
N LEU A 3 -25.94 7.53 29.55
CA LEU A 3 -24.55 7.97 29.72
C LEU A 3 -24.30 9.08 28.70
N LYS A 4 -24.10 10.31 29.20
CA LYS A 4 -23.64 11.43 28.40
C LYS A 4 -22.12 11.29 28.24
N TYR A 5 -21.68 11.07 27.00
CA TYR A 5 -20.27 11.12 26.62
C TYR A 5 -19.80 12.58 26.61
N ARG A 6 -18.68 12.86 27.27
CA ARG A 6 -18.00 14.16 27.21
C ARG A 6 -16.67 13.97 26.50
N SER A 7 -16.59 14.47 25.28
CA SER A 7 -15.35 14.61 24.53
C SER A 7 -14.49 15.68 25.21
N VAL A 8 -13.38 15.27 25.84
CA VAL A 8 -12.32 16.19 26.23
C VAL A 8 -11.25 16.09 25.15
N SER A 9 -11.29 17.01 24.19
CA SER A 9 -10.28 17.12 23.15
C SER A 9 -8.95 17.56 23.78
N ILE A 10 -8.09 16.60 24.13
CA ILE A 10 -6.65 16.88 24.29
C ILE A 10 -6.08 16.97 22.88
N ILE A 11 -6.07 18.20 22.35
CA ILE A 11 -5.42 18.53 21.09
C ILE A 11 -3.91 18.31 21.29
N ILE A 12 -3.36 17.27 20.67
CA ILE A 12 -1.91 17.07 20.54
C ILE A 12 -1.39 18.13 19.55
N LEU A 13 -1.12 19.32 20.06
CA LEU A 13 -0.41 20.40 19.35
C LEU A 13 1.11 20.14 19.22
N LEU A 14 1.62 19.03 19.78
CA LEU A 14 3.05 18.74 19.86
C LEU A 14 3.65 18.19 18.55
N ALA A 15 2.90 17.46 17.72
CA ALA A 15 3.42 16.92 16.46
C ALA A 15 3.67 18.03 15.41
N SER A 16 2.78 19.02 15.32
CA SER A 16 2.94 20.14 14.38
C SER A 16 4.02 21.15 14.82
N PHE A 17 4.26 21.29 16.13
CA PHE A 17 5.25 22.23 16.66
C PHE A 17 6.70 21.72 16.54
N ILE A 18 6.91 20.40 16.62
CA ILE A 18 8.24 19.79 16.45
C ILE A 18 8.68 19.79 14.97
N ILE A 19 7.75 19.69 14.03
CA ILE A 19 8.05 19.72 12.59
C ILE A 19 8.44 21.14 12.12
N ASN A 20 7.88 22.20 12.71
CA ASN A 20 8.07 23.57 12.22
C ASN A 20 9.35 24.27 12.72
N ASN A 21 9.97 23.82 13.81
CA ASN A 21 11.11 24.53 14.43
C ASN A 21 12.50 24.00 14.04
N ASN A 22 12.62 22.94 13.23
CA ASN A 22 13.91 22.36 12.84
C ASN A 22 14.25 22.46 11.34
N ALA A 23 13.48 23.21 10.55
CA ALA A 23 13.63 23.27 9.10
C ALA A 23 14.42 24.49 8.59
N TYR A 24 15.56 24.82 9.22
CA TYR A 24 16.60 25.64 8.58
C TYR A 24 17.99 25.19 9.05
N ASN A 25 18.36 23.95 8.74
CA ASN A 25 19.77 23.61 8.58
C ASN A 25 19.93 22.51 7.53
N ILE A 26 20.78 22.82 6.56
CA ILE A 26 21.05 22.03 5.36
C ILE A 26 21.79 20.76 5.79
N VAL A 27 21.13 19.59 5.70
CA VAL A 27 21.76 18.27 5.85
C VAL A 27 21.48 17.43 4.60
N PRO A 28 22.48 16.77 3.98
CA PRO A 28 22.31 16.06 2.72
C PRO A 28 21.65 14.68 2.88
N SER A 29 20.84 14.32 1.87
CA SER A 29 20.53 12.95 1.41
C SER A 29 20.07 11.89 2.43
N ASN A 30 19.04 12.16 3.23
CA ASN A 30 18.16 11.13 3.79
C ASN A 30 16.71 11.32 3.28
N ARG A 31 16.53 11.31 1.95
CA ARG A 31 15.22 11.44 1.29
C ARG A 31 14.35 10.20 1.44
N ILE A 32 14.91 9.09 1.94
CA ILE A 32 14.19 7.84 2.24
C ILE A 32 13.13 8.04 3.34
N ASN A 33 13.38 8.91 4.32
CA ASN A 33 12.48 9.07 5.46
C ASN A 33 11.37 10.12 5.30
N GLN A 34 11.47 11.05 4.35
CA GLN A 34 10.51 12.18 4.28
C GLN A 34 9.16 11.79 3.66
N ASN A 35 9.16 10.92 2.64
CA ASN A 35 7.92 10.49 1.97
C ASN A 35 7.12 9.47 2.79
N ARG A 36 7.78 8.63 3.61
CA ARG A 36 7.11 7.77 4.60
C ARG A 36 6.53 8.61 5.74
N ARG A 37 7.30 9.55 6.30
CA ARG A 37 6.83 10.41 7.41
C ARG A 37 5.63 11.29 7.03
N ALA A 38 5.56 11.78 5.79
CA ALA A 38 4.42 12.56 5.32
C ALA A 38 3.11 11.77 5.23
N PHE A 39 3.17 10.44 5.06
CA PHE A 39 1.98 9.59 4.95
C PHE A 39 1.47 9.12 6.32
N VAL A 40 2.37 8.92 7.30
CA VAL A 40 2.00 8.45 8.66
C VAL A 40 1.65 9.61 9.60
N ALA A 41 1.77 10.87 9.17
CA ALA A 41 1.48 12.06 9.97
C ALA A 41 0.01 12.55 9.90
N VAL A 42 -0.89 11.77 9.30
CA VAL A 42 -2.31 12.13 9.19
C VAL A 42 -3.07 11.55 10.39
N SER A 43 -3.38 12.43 11.34
CA SER A 43 -4.45 12.32 12.34
C SER A 43 -4.27 11.26 13.45
N LEU A 44 -3.34 11.47 14.37
CA LEU A 44 -3.39 10.82 15.68
C LEU A 44 -4.48 11.48 16.54
N SER A 45 -5.74 11.10 16.35
CA SER A 45 -6.76 11.19 17.39
C SER A 45 -6.63 9.96 18.25
N ILE A 46 -6.20 10.08 19.51
CA ILE A 46 -6.37 9.01 20.49
C ILE A 46 -7.88 9.02 20.81
N PRO A 47 -8.66 8.01 20.39
CA PRO A 47 -10.07 7.96 20.73
C PRO A 47 -10.19 7.86 22.26
N THR A 48 -11.20 8.53 22.80
CA THR A 48 -11.50 8.51 24.23
C THR A 48 -12.74 7.66 24.43
N LEU A 49 -12.63 6.33 24.28
CA LEU A 49 -13.72 5.44 24.67
C LEU A 49 -13.61 5.15 26.16
N VAL A 50 -14.68 5.49 26.89
CA VAL A 50 -14.81 5.20 28.32
C VAL A 50 -14.99 3.69 28.49
N SER A 51 -13.88 2.98 28.65
CA SER A 51 -13.84 1.64 29.25
C SER A 51 -14.35 1.69 30.70
N ALA A 52 -14.91 0.59 31.20
CA ALA A 52 -15.32 0.47 32.59
C ALA A 52 -14.14 0.51 33.59
N ALA A 53 -12.91 0.33 33.09
CA ALA A 53 -11.66 0.54 33.82
C ALA A 53 -10.69 1.31 32.93
N GLU A 54 -10.14 2.42 33.45
CA GLU A 54 -9.12 3.18 32.73
C GLU A 54 -7.82 2.36 32.60
N PRO A 55 -7.09 2.49 31.48
CA PRO A 55 -5.73 1.96 31.36
C PRO A 55 -4.83 2.47 32.48
N ASP A 56 -3.90 1.63 32.93
CA ASP A 56 -2.92 2.01 33.93
C ASP A 56 -2.06 3.20 33.42
N PRO A 57 -1.78 4.22 34.26
CA PRO A 57 -0.97 5.36 33.86
C PRO A 57 0.42 4.99 33.31
N ALA A 58 1.03 3.88 33.74
CA ALA A 58 2.28 3.41 33.18
C ALA A 58 2.10 2.89 31.74
N SER A 59 0.98 2.21 31.44
CA SER A 59 0.62 1.77 30.09
C SER A 59 0.41 2.96 29.15
N VAL A 60 -0.27 4.01 29.62
CA VAL A 60 -0.45 5.26 28.87
C VAL A 60 0.90 5.92 28.58
N LYS A 61 1.80 5.97 29.58
CA LYS A 61 3.15 6.52 29.42
C LYS A 61 4.00 5.69 28.44
N ALA A 62 3.90 4.37 28.50
CA ALA A 62 4.55 3.46 27.56
C ALA A 62 4.03 3.68 26.13
N LEU A 63 2.72 3.85 25.94
CA LEU A 63 2.13 4.18 24.64
C LEU A 63 2.68 5.50 24.09
N GLN A 64 2.71 6.55 24.91
CA GLN A 64 3.25 7.86 24.53
C GLN A 64 4.74 7.78 24.15
N ALA A 65 5.53 7.04 24.92
CA ALA A 65 6.95 6.81 24.61
C ALA A 65 7.10 6.02 23.30
N GLY A 66 6.32 4.95 23.11
CA GLY A 66 6.32 4.16 21.89
C GLY A 66 5.95 4.96 20.64
N ILE A 67 4.90 5.77 20.71
CA ILE A 67 4.53 6.69 19.63
C ILE A 67 5.67 7.68 19.35
N SER A 68 6.22 8.33 20.39
CA SER A 68 7.34 9.26 20.24
C SER A 68 8.53 8.61 19.54
N ASP A 69 8.91 7.40 19.94
CA ASP A 69 10.05 6.68 19.36
C ASP A 69 9.77 6.25 17.92
N LEU A 70 8.54 5.82 17.59
CA LEU A 70 8.14 5.40 16.25
C LEU A 70 8.29 6.51 15.20
N TYR A 71 8.00 7.76 15.57
CA TYR A 71 8.11 8.91 14.66
C TYR A 71 9.47 9.63 14.75
N SER A 72 10.43 9.05 15.50
CA SER A 72 11.79 9.57 15.64
C SER A 72 12.80 8.77 14.77
N ASP A 73 14.08 8.84 15.11
CA ASP A 73 15.15 7.98 14.61
C ASP A 73 15.31 6.69 15.45
N LYS A 74 14.50 6.51 16.50
CA LYS A 74 14.56 5.38 17.44
C LYS A 74 13.47 4.33 17.22
N ILE A 75 13.10 4.06 15.96
CA ILE A 75 12.03 3.12 15.62
C ILE A 75 12.17 1.75 16.33
N PRO A 76 13.35 1.11 16.42
CA PRO A 76 13.47 -0.16 17.14
C PRO A 76 13.09 -0.08 18.63
N ALA A 77 13.27 1.08 19.26
CA ALA A 77 12.93 1.30 20.67
C ALA A 77 11.42 1.46 20.90
N SER A 78 10.63 1.79 19.88
CA SER A 78 9.17 1.92 20.02
C SER A 78 8.49 0.58 20.27
N ILE A 79 9.01 -0.51 19.72
CA ILE A 79 8.42 -1.86 19.80
C ILE A 79 8.22 -2.31 21.25
N PRO A 80 9.25 -2.37 22.13
CA PRO A 80 9.04 -2.80 23.51
C PRO A 80 8.12 -1.86 24.32
N GLN A 81 8.09 -0.56 23.99
CA GLN A 81 7.18 0.40 24.63
C GLN A 81 5.72 0.14 24.25
N LEU A 82 5.46 -0.09 22.96
CA LEU A 82 4.13 -0.41 22.45
C LEU A 82 3.66 -1.81 22.90
N GLU A 83 4.55 -2.81 22.97
CA GLU A 83 4.25 -4.14 23.54
C GLU A 83 3.90 -4.02 25.04
N SER A 84 4.64 -3.20 25.79
CA SER A 84 4.33 -2.93 27.20
C SER A 84 2.96 -2.27 27.35
N ALA A 85 2.63 -1.28 26.52
CA ALA A 85 1.31 -0.65 26.54
C ALA A 85 0.19 -1.65 26.22
N LEU A 86 0.39 -2.51 25.22
CA LEU A 86 -0.59 -3.51 24.78
C LEU A 86 -0.90 -4.56 25.87
N SER A 87 0.03 -4.81 26.79
CA SER A 87 -0.15 -5.80 27.87
C SER A 87 -1.27 -5.43 28.86
N ASP A 88 -1.71 -4.17 28.85
CA ASP A 88 -2.80 -3.69 29.68
C ASP A 88 -4.17 -4.18 29.16
N PRO A 89 -4.92 -4.98 29.94
CA PRO A 89 -6.20 -5.50 29.50
C PRO A 89 -7.29 -4.42 29.44
N ASN A 90 -7.10 -3.25 30.06
CA ASN A 90 -8.11 -2.20 30.20
C ASN A 90 -8.28 -1.32 28.95
N TRP A 91 -7.39 -1.45 27.95
CA TRP A 91 -7.62 -0.80 26.66
C TRP A 91 -8.91 -1.32 26.02
N ALA A 92 -9.75 -0.39 25.57
CA ALA A 92 -10.92 -0.71 24.77
C ALA A 92 -10.49 -1.25 23.38
N PRO A 93 -11.39 -1.95 22.65
CA PRO A 93 -11.01 -2.63 21.42
C PRO A 93 -10.45 -1.71 20.33
N LEU A 94 -10.91 -0.46 20.25
CA LEU A 94 -10.43 0.51 19.26
C LEU A 94 -8.99 0.92 19.55
N GLU A 95 -8.68 1.21 20.82
CA GLU A 95 -7.34 1.54 21.29
C GLU A 95 -6.40 0.34 21.14
N LYS A 96 -6.84 -0.88 21.49
CA LYS A 96 -6.07 -2.11 21.24
C LYS A 96 -5.74 -2.29 19.76
N GLY A 97 -6.73 -2.10 18.89
CA GLY A 97 -6.54 -2.14 17.44
C GLY A 97 -5.50 -1.11 16.98
N SER A 98 -5.56 0.11 17.51
CA SER A 98 -4.62 1.20 17.18
C SER A 98 -3.18 0.89 17.64
N ILE A 99 -3.01 0.35 18.86
CA ILE A 99 -1.69 -0.06 19.39
C ILE A 99 -1.09 -1.19 18.55
N LEU A 100 -1.92 -2.19 18.19
CA LEU A 100 -1.51 -3.28 17.31
C LEU A 100 -1.10 -2.78 15.92
N ARG A 101 -1.83 -1.82 15.34
CA ARG A 101 -1.46 -1.18 14.08
C ARG A 101 -0.11 -0.47 14.19
N LEU A 102 0.13 0.29 15.25
CA LEU A 102 1.41 0.97 15.52
C LEU A 102 2.57 -0.03 15.63
N LEU A 103 2.36 -1.19 16.27
CA LEU A 103 3.34 -2.28 16.30
C LEU A 103 3.61 -2.85 14.90
N GLY A 104 2.56 -2.98 14.09
CA GLY A 104 2.66 -3.32 12.66
C GLY A 104 3.55 -2.35 11.89
N ASP A 105 3.35 -1.05 12.08
CA ASP A 105 4.17 0.01 11.46
C ASP A 105 5.64 -0.04 11.90
N ALA A 106 5.86 -0.20 13.21
CA ALA A 106 7.19 -0.24 13.80
C ALA A 106 8.02 -1.42 13.25
N THR A 107 7.40 -2.61 13.23
CA THR A 107 8.03 -3.83 12.70
C THR A 107 8.24 -3.78 11.18
N SER A 108 7.28 -3.25 10.42
CA SER A 108 7.46 -3.02 8.98
C SER A 108 8.59 -2.04 8.68
N SER A 109 8.82 -1.05 9.56
CA SER A 109 9.87 -0.04 9.38
C SER A 109 11.28 -0.58 9.61
N ILE A 110 11.42 -1.67 10.37
CA ILE A 110 12.68 -2.41 10.52
C ILE A 110 12.73 -3.66 9.62
N SER A 111 11.84 -3.74 8.62
CA SER A 111 11.73 -4.86 7.66
C SER A 111 11.43 -6.23 8.28
N ASP A 112 10.85 -6.27 9.49
CA ASP A 112 10.29 -7.50 10.09
C ASP A 112 8.85 -7.70 9.60
N HIS A 113 8.73 -8.04 8.31
CA HIS A 113 7.46 -8.25 7.63
C HIS A 113 6.58 -9.37 8.21
N PRO A 114 7.11 -10.56 8.62
CA PRO A 114 6.26 -11.57 9.25
C PRO A 114 5.66 -11.10 10.58
N LYS A 115 6.45 -10.43 11.45
CA LYS A 115 5.91 -9.88 12.70
C LYS A 115 4.92 -8.74 12.44
N SER A 116 5.20 -7.89 11.45
CA SER A 116 4.29 -6.84 11.00
C SER A 116 2.95 -7.38 10.51
N PHE A 117 2.97 -8.45 9.71
CA PHE A 117 1.77 -9.12 9.23
C PHE A 117 0.92 -9.66 10.38
N GLN A 118 1.55 -10.26 11.39
CA GLN A 118 0.86 -10.72 12.60
C GLN A 118 0.18 -9.56 13.33
N TYR A 119 0.90 -8.47 13.58
CA TYR A 119 0.35 -7.31 14.28
C TYR A 119 -0.81 -6.65 13.54
N TYR A 120 -0.69 -6.42 12.23
CA TYR A 120 -1.81 -5.88 11.45
C TYR A 120 -3.01 -6.84 11.40
N SER A 121 -2.76 -8.16 11.32
CA SER A 121 -3.85 -9.15 11.37
C SER A 121 -4.56 -9.11 12.72
N SER A 122 -3.83 -9.02 13.83
CA SER A 122 -4.39 -8.84 15.16
C SER A 122 -5.12 -7.50 15.31
N ALA A 123 -4.63 -6.42 14.71
CA ALA A 123 -5.31 -5.12 14.70
C ALA A 123 -6.67 -5.22 14.00
N VAL A 124 -6.72 -5.83 12.81
CA VAL A 124 -7.97 -6.07 12.07
C VAL A 124 -8.92 -6.94 12.90
N SER A 125 -8.44 -8.01 13.54
CA SER A 125 -9.27 -8.83 14.42
C SER A 125 -9.83 -8.05 15.60
N ALA A 126 -9.03 -7.22 16.27
CA ALA A 126 -9.48 -6.39 17.38
C ALA A 126 -10.54 -5.38 16.95
N LEU A 127 -10.32 -4.69 15.82
CA LEU A 127 -11.25 -3.71 15.28
C LEU A 127 -12.57 -4.36 14.83
N ASN A 128 -12.51 -5.52 14.18
CA ASN A 128 -13.72 -6.24 13.75
C ASN A 128 -14.57 -6.80 14.91
N THR A 129 -14.08 -6.79 16.15
CA THR A 129 -14.91 -7.10 17.32
C THR A 129 -15.89 -5.97 17.66
N ILE A 130 -15.65 -4.76 17.12
CA ILE A 130 -16.49 -3.59 17.31
C ILE A 130 -17.60 -3.63 16.25
N SER A 131 -18.86 -3.66 16.68
CA SER A 131 -19.97 -3.50 15.73
C SER A 131 -19.92 -2.08 15.15
N PRO A 132 -19.97 -1.89 13.82
CA PRO A 132 -20.01 -0.55 13.22
C PRO A 132 -21.18 0.30 13.73
N THR A 133 -22.29 -0.34 14.13
CA THR A 133 -23.46 0.33 14.72
C THR A 133 -23.30 0.67 16.20
N ALA A 134 -22.27 0.15 16.87
CA ALA A 134 -21.93 0.43 18.25
C ALA A 134 -20.81 1.48 18.39
N VAL A 135 -20.16 1.86 17.28
CA VAL A 135 -19.22 2.99 17.25
C VAL A 135 -20.03 4.27 17.33
N SER A 136 -19.63 5.18 18.22
CA SER A 136 -20.23 6.51 18.28
C SER A 136 -20.00 7.25 16.95
N GLU A 137 -20.88 8.19 16.58
CA GLU A 137 -20.65 9.01 15.38
C GLU A 137 -19.31 9.76 15.43
N ASP A 138 -18.87 10.13 16.65
CA ASP A 138 -17.60 10.81 16.90
C ASP A 138 -16.37 9.89 16.68
N ASP A 139 -16.49 8.59 16.99
CA ASP A 139 -15.39 7.63 16.87
C ASP A 139 -15.34 6.94 15.49
N LEU A 140 -16.41 7.00 14.71
CA LEU A 140 -16.52 6.35 13.41
C LEU A 140 -15.40 6.75 12.43
N PRO A 141 -15.00 8.03 12.32
CA PRO A 141 -13.85 8.42 11.49
C PRO A 141 -12.54 7.76 11.93
N THR A 142 -12.31 7.68 13.25
CA THR A 142 -11.11 7.06 13.81
C THR A 142 -11.11 5.55 13.55
N TYR A 143 -12.24 4.88 13.81
CA TYR A 143 -12.41 3.46 13.51
C TYR A 143 -12.13 3.14 12.03
N ASN A 144 -12.73 3.90 11.10
CA ASN A 144 -12.53 3.71 9.67
C ASN A 144 -11.07 3.93 9.26
N SER A 145 -10.42 4.94 9.82
CA SER A 145 -8.99 5.22 9.58
C SER A 145 -8.10 4.07 10.07
N GLU A 146 -8.28 3.62 11.31
CA GLU A 146 -7.48 2.55 11.92
C GLU A 146 -7.67 1.21 11.20
N LEU A 147 -8.92 0.90 10.82
CA LEU A 147 -9.22 -0.31 10.04
C LEU A 147 -8.63 -0.22 8.63
N SER A 148 -8.78 0.91 7.95
CA SER A 148 -8.19 1.15 6.64
C SER A 148 -6.68 0.93 6.64
N GLN A 149 -5.97 1.58 7.56
CA GLN A 149 -4.52 1.48 7.68
C GLN A 149 -4.07 0.07 8.05
N SER A 150 -4.80 -0.63 8.93
CA SER A 150 -4.50 -2.00 9.32
C SER A 150 -4.64 -2.97 8.15
N LEU A 151 -5.70 -2.84 7.34
CA LEU A 151 -5.92 -3.68 6.14
C LEU A 151 -4.85 -3.44 5.07
N ILE A 152 -4.52 -2.17 4.81
CA ILE A 152 -3.45 -1.78 3.87
C ILE A 152 -2.08 -2.28 4.36
N GLY A 153 -1.77 -2.07 5.64
CA GLY A 153 -0.54 -2.51 6.28
C GLY A 153 -0.38 -4.04 6.21
N LYS A 154 -1.44 -4.78 6.51
CA LYS A 154 -1.48 -6.26 6.38
C LYS A 154 -1.11 -6.71 4.97
N SER A 155 -1.71 -6.10 3.95
CA SER A 155 -1.39 -6.42 2.54
C SER A 155 0.06 -6.12 2.19
N ARG A 156 0.59 -4.98 2.61
CA ARG A 156 1.99 -4.63 2.36
C ARG A 156 2.96 -5.54 3.10
N ALA A 157 2.68 -5.88 4.35
CA ALA A 157 3.48 -6.82 5.12
C ALA A 157 3.50 -8.21 4.49
N TYR A 158 2.38 -8.66 3.90
CA TYR A 158 2.31 -9.91 3.14
C TYR A 158 3.30 -9.92 1.98
N TYR A 159 3.31 -8.86 1.15
CA TYR A 159 4.20 -8.74 0.00
C TYR A 159 5.66 -8.40 0.35
N GLY A 160 5.90 -7.85 1.53
CA GLY A 160 7.25 -7.61 2.05
C GLY A 160 7.95 -8.90 2.49
N HIS A 161 7.24 -10.01 2.65
CA HIS A 161 7.84 -11.26 3.10
C HIS A 161 8.75 -11.85 2.01
N THR A 162 10.06 -11.74 2.20
CA THR A 162 11.08 -12.28 1.30
C THR A 162 11.37 -13.77 1.56
N SER A 163 11.02 -14.27 2.74
CA SER A 163 11.20 -15.66 3.14
C SER A 163 9.93 -16.48 2.85
N SER A 164 10.14 -17.64 2.21
CA SER A 164 9.11 -18.63 1.91
C SER A 164 8.85 -19.54 3.13
N PRO A 165 7.61 -19.97 3.40
CA PRO A 165 6.38 -19.63 2.67
C PRO A 165 5.73 -18.33 3.19
N PRO A 166 5.03 -17.59 2.31
CA PRO A 166 4.20 -16.46 2.72
C PRO A 166 3.14 -16.89 3.75
N PRO A 167 2.56 -15.95 4.52
CA PRO A 167 1.48 -16.28 5.45
C PRO A 167 0.36 -17.02 4.73
N SER A 168 -0.29 -17.98 5.39
CA SER A 168 -1.34 -18.85 4.82
C SER A 168 -2.64 -18.13 4.41
N THR A 169 -2.63 -16.79 4.35
CA THR A 169 -3.80 -15.99 3.99
C THR A 169 -4.13 -16.19 2.52
N PRO A 170 -5.38 -16.60 2.19
CA PRO A 170 -5.81 -16.70 0.80
C PRO A 170 -5.72 -15.34 0.10
N LEU A 171 -5.09 -15.30 -1.08
CA LEU A 171 -4.97 -14.07 -1.88
C LEU A 171 -6.32 -13.37 -2.17
N PRO A 172 -7.43 -14.08 -2.45
CA PRO A 172 -8.74 -13.42 -2.59
C PRO A 172 -9.18 -12.66 -1.34
N LEU A 173 -8.89 -13.19 -0.14
CA LEU A 173 -9.19 -12.50 1.11
C LEU A 173 -8.32 -11.25 1.25
N LEU A 174 -7.03 -11.34 0.90
CA LEU A 174 -6.13 -10.18 0.93
C LEU A 174 -6.55 -9.07 -0.04
N ALA A 175 -7.04 -9.44 -1.23
CA ALA A 175 -7.60 -8.49 -2.19
C ALA A 175 -8.87 -7.82 -1.65
N SER A 176 -9.76 -8.59 -1.00
CA SER A 176 -10.95 -8.06 -0.34
C SER A 176 -10.60 -7.10 0.80
N ASP A 177 -9.62 -7.46 1.65
CA ASP A 177 -9.12 -6.62 2.74
C ASP A 177 -8.57 -5.30 2.19
N LEU A 178 -7.71 -5.35 1.17
CA LEU A 178 -7.12 -4.15 0.57
C LEU A 178 -8.17 -3.27 -0.12
N LYS A 179 -9.17 -3.87 -0.79
CA LYS A 179 -10.30 -3.14 -1.37
C LYS A 179 -11.09 -2.41 -0.29
N LEU A 180 -11.43 -3.08 0.81
CA LEU A 180 -12.11 -2.47 1.94
C LEU A 180 -11.27 -1.35 2.54
N GLY A 181 -9.97 -1.57 2.75
CA GLY A 181 -9.06 -0.54 3.26
C GLY A 181 -9.02 0.70 2.36
N LEU A 182 -8.96 0.52 1.04
CA LEU A 182 -9.00 1.62 0.07
C LEU A 182 -10.34 2.36 0.11
N THR A 183 -11.47 1.65 0.16
CA THR A 183 -12.80 2.24 0.33
C THR A 183 -12.91 3.08 1.60
N LEU A 184 -12.43 2.55 2.74
CA LEU A 184 -12.46 3.25 4.03
C LEU A 184 -11.51 4.45 4.10
N SER A 185 -10.51 4.53 3.21
CA SER A 185 -9.64 5.70 3.10
C SER A 185 -10.34 6.90 2.42
N CYS A 186 -11.51 6.68 1.81
CA CYS A 186 -12.36 7.78 1.36
C CYS A 186 -12.91 8.53 2.58
N THR A 187 -12.67 9.84 2.62
CA THR A 187 -13.21 10.72 3.67
C THR A 187 -14.37 11.57 3.16
N SER A 188 -14.85 11.31 1.93
CA SER A 188 -15.95 12.05 1.33
C SER A 188 -17.26 11.42 1.74
N SER A 189 -18.18 12.22 2.25
CA SER A 189 -19.57 11.83 2.51
C SER A 189 -20.48 11.95 1.29
N TYR A 190 -19.96 12.47 0.17
CA TYR A 190 -20.74 12.83 -1.02
C TYR A 190 -20.48 11.93 -2.24
N GLU A 191 -19.52 11.02 -2.14
CA GLU A 191 -19.16 10.14 -3.26
C GLU A 191 -19.94 8.83 -3.17
N ASP A 192 -20.71 8.53 -4.20
CA ASP A 192 -21.45 7.26 -4.32
C ASP A 192 -20.50 6.08 -4.54
N ASP A 193 -19.34 6.32 -5.18
CA ASP A 193 -18.29 5.34 -5.39
C ASP A 193 -17.10 5.60 -4.47
N LEU A 194 -17.20 5.07 -3.24
CA LEU A 194 -16.17 5.17 -2.23
C LEU A 194 -14.83 4.55 -2.67
N LEU A 195 -14.86 3.52 -3.51
CA LEU A 195 -13.64 2.93 -4.06
C LEU A 195 -12.95 3.90 -5.00
N LEU A 196 -13.70 4.54 -5.91
CA LEU A 196 -13.17 5.57 -6.81
C LEU A 196 -12.63 6.77 -6.04
N CYS A 197 -13.34 7.22 -5.00
CA CYS A 197 -12.87 8.28 -4.11
C CYS A 197 -11.52 7.95 -3.45
N GLY A 198 -11.41 6.77 -2.81
CA GLY A 198 -10.15 6.31 -2.21
C GLY A 198 -9.04 6.17 -3.25
N SER A 199 -9.37 5.59 -4.41
CA SER A 199 -8.43 5.41 -5.54
C SER A 199 -7.93 6.73 -6.11
N THR A 200 -8.78 7.75 -6.17
CA THR A 200 -8.40 9.08 -6.69
C THR A 200 -7.42 9.78 -5.75
N LYS A 201 -7.56 9.57 -4.44
CA LYS A 201 -6.59 10.08 -3.46
C LYS A 201 -5.29 9.31 -3.47
N ASN A 202 -5.35 8.00 -3.71
CA ASN A 202 -4.17 7.15 -3.69
C ASN A 202 -4.17 6.10 -4.83
N PRO A 203 -3.79 6.50 -6.06
CA PRO A 203 -3.76 5.58 -7.19
C PRO A 203 -2.72 4.46 -7.05
N TYR A 204 -1.73 4.62 -6.15
CA TYR A 204 -0.77 3.56 -5.83
C TYR A 204 -1.45 2.39 -5.12
N LEU A 205 -2.36 2.66 -4.19
CA LEU A 205 -3.12 1.60 -3.52
C LEU A 205 -4.07 0.88 -4.48
N LEU A 206 -4.63 1.58 -5.47
CA LEU A 206 -5.43 0.92 -6.51
C LEU A 206 -4.56 0.02 -7.41
N TRP A 207 -3.34 0.44 -7.75
CA TRP A 207 -2.38 -0.42 -8.45
C TRP A 207 -1.96 -1.63 -7.60
N GLU A 208 -1.71 -1.44 -6.29
CA GLU A 208 -1.46 -2.55 -5.34
C GLU A 208 -2.65 -3.52 -5.31
N LEU A 209 -3.89 -3.02 -5.24
CA LEU A 209 -5.11 -3.82 -5.29
C LEU A 209 -5.22 -4.63 -6.58
N ALA A 210 -4.95 -4.00 -7.72
CA ALA A 210 -4.95 -4.67 -9.02
C ALA A 210 -3.93 -5.82 -9.06
N ARG A 211 -2.74 -5.62 -8.48
CA ARG A 211 -1.71 -6.66 -8.35
C ARG A 211 -2.18 -7.82 -7.48
N VAL A 212 -2.74 -7.57 -6.29
CA VAL A 212 -3.24 -8.65 -5.42
C VAL A 212 -4.35 -9.45 -6.09
N THR A 213 -5.23 -8.74 -6.81
CA THR A 213 -6.33 -9.35 -7.57
C THR A 213 -5.81 -10.19 -8.74
N ARG A 214 -4.72 -9.77 -9.39
CA ARG A 214 -4.04 -10.56 -10.43
C ARG A 214 -3.42 -11.81 -9.84
N ASP A 215 -2.72 -11.70 -8.71
CA ASP A 215 -2.07 -12.83 -8.05
C ASP A 215 -3.10 -13.84 -7.51
N SER A 216 -4.32 -13.39 -7.18
CA SER A 216 -5.46 -14.26 -6.90
C SER A 216 -6.14 -14.85 -8.15
N GLN A 217 -5.53 -14.71 -9.33
CA GLN A 217 -6.00 -15.20 -10.63
C GLN A 217 -7.32 -14.60 -11.13
N ASP A 218 -7.80 -13.50 -10.56
CA ASP A 218 -8.93 -12.74 -11.10
C ASP A 218 -8.43 -11.67 -12.08
N TYR A 219 -7.94 -12.14 -13.22
CA TYR A 219 -7.34 -11.28 -14.24
C TYR A 219 -8.32 -10.25 -14.81
N LYS A 220 -9.62 -10.57 -14.88
CA LYS A 220 -10.64 -9.66 -15.39
C LYS A 220 -10.80 -8.46 -14.46
N THR A 221 -10.96 -8.68 -13.16
CA THR A 221 -11.09 -7.62 -12.17
C THR A 221 -9.78 -6.85 -12.01
N ALA A 222 -8.64 -7.55 -12.03
CA ALA A 222 -7.32 -6.92 -11.99
C ALA A 222 -7.10 -5.96 -13.18
N SER A 223 -7.43 -6.40 -14.40
CA SER A 223 -7.34 -5.57 -15.61
C SER A 223 -8.17 -4.29 -15.48
N TYR A 224 -9.38 -4.38 -14.94
CA TYR A 224 -10.24 -3.23 -14.66
C TYR A 224 -9.58 -2.25 -13.68
N TYR A 225 -9.06 -2.74 -12.54
CA TYR A 225 -8.39 -1.88 -11.56
C TYR A 225 -7.12 -1.23 -12.10
N PHE A 226 -6.30 -1.97 -12.87
CA PHE A 226 -5.14 -1.39 -13.56
C PHE A 226 -5.55 -0.31 -14.56
N ASN A 227 -6.61 -0.53 -15.35
CA ASN A 227 -7.12 0.48 -16.27
C ASN A 227 -7.61 1.74 -15.55
N LEU A 228 -8.31 1.55 -14.42
CA LEU A 228 -8.77 2.66 -13.60
C LEU A 228 -7.61 3.44 -12.98
N ALA A 229 -6.62 2.75 -12.40
CA ALA A 229 -5.39 3.38 -11.88
C ALA A 229 -4.66 4.15 -13.00
N SER A 230 -4.59 3.58 -14.20
CA SER A 230 -3.98 4.22 -15.37
C SER A 230 -4.62 5.59 -15.68
N LYS A 231 -5.96 5.67 -15.64
CA LYS A 231 -6.71 6.92 -15.87
C LYS A 231 -6.48 7.93 -14.76
N ILE A 232 -6.46 7.49 -13.50
CA ILE A 232 -6.25 8.37 -12.34
C ILE A 232 -4.82 8.94 -12.33
N PHE A 233 -3.80 8.11 -12.59
CA PHE A 233 -2.43 8.61 -12.72
C PHE A 233 -2.30 9.63 -13.87
N LEU A 234 -2.97 9.37 -15.01
CA LEU A 234 -2.95 10.29 -16.14
C LEU A 234 -3.60 11.64 -15.79
N SER A 235 -4.75 11.64 -15.11
CA SER A 235 -5.43 12.89 -14.72
C SER A 235 -4.62 13.70 -13.70
N GLN A 236 -3.75 13.05 -12.92
CA GLN A 236 -2.79 13.68 -12.00
C GLN A 236 -1.47 14.11 -12.68
N GLY A 237 -1.30 13.84 -13.97
CA GLY A 237 -0.09 14.17 -14.72
C GLY A 237 1.06 13.15 -14.60
N ASP A 238 0.86 12.01 -13.94
CA ASP A 238 1.83 10.91 -13.88
C ASP A 238 1.68 9.99 -15.10
N THR A 239 2.18 10.45 -16.24
CA THR A 239 2.10 9.71 -17.51
C THR A 239 2.85 8.38 -17.47
N TYR A 240 3.89 8.27 -16.63
CA TYR A 240 4.72 7.07 -16.53
C TYR A 240 4.02 5.96 -15.76
N ARG A 241 3.43 6.25 -14.60
CA ARG A 241 2.66 5.24 -13.87
C ARG A 241 1.34 4.91 -14.56
N SER A 242 0.74 5.90 -15.22
CA SER A 242 -0.38 5.65 -16.12
C SER A 242 -0.02 4.62 -17.19
N TYR A 243 1.17 4.76 -17.77
CA TYR A 243 1.71 3.83 -18.74
C TYR A 243 1.90 2.42 -18.17
N ILE A 244 2.56 2.28 -17.02
CA ILE A 244 2.82 0.99 -16.37
C ILE A 244 1.50 0.25 -16.10
N CYS A 245 0.53 0.95 -15.50
CA CYS A 245 -0.78 0.37 -15.21
C CYS A 245 -1.48 -0.13 -16.49
N SER A 246 -1.34 0.59 -17.62
CA SER A 246 -1.90 0.15 -18.89
C SER A 246 -1.28 -1.16 -19.36
N VAL A 247 0.05 -1.30 -19.25
CA VAL A 247 0.75 -2.55 -19.61
C VAL A 247 0.32 -3.70 -18.70
N ASP A 248 0.24 -3.47 -17.39
CA ASP A 248 -0.26 -4.47 -16.42
C ASP A 248 -1.70 -4.90 -16.74
N SER A 249 -2.57 -3.97 -17.14
CA SER A 249 -3.94 -4.24 -17.57
C SER A 249 -3.99 -5.16 -18.80
N ASP A 250 -3.10 -4.93 -19.77
CA ASP A 250 -3.00 -5.71 -21.00
C ASP A 250 -2.43 -7.12 -20.74
N ILE A 251 -1.45 -7.24 -19.83
CA ILE A 251 -0.96 -8.53 -19.35
C ILE A 251 -2.12 -9.36 -18.77
N CYS A 252 -2.97 -8.76 -17.94
CA CYS A 252 -4.14 -9.45 -17.40
C CYS A 252 -5.12 -9.91 -18.50
N ILE A 253 -5.35 -9.12 -19.55
CA ILE A 253 -6.22 -9.50 -20.68
C ILE A 253 -5.64 -10.71 -21.43
N LEU A 254 -4.32 -10.71 -21.66
CA LEU A 254 -3.63 -11.83 -22.31
C LEU A 254 -3.72 -13.10 -21.45
N SER A 255 -3.60 -12.99 -20.11
CA SER A 255 -3.75 -14.12 -19.19
C SER A 255 -5.15 -14.76 -19.21
N LEU A 256 -6.18 -14.06 -19.71
CA LEU A 256 -7.52 -14.62 -19.93
C LEU A 256 -7.61 -15.49 -21.21
N GLY A 257 -6.52 -15.67 -21.96
CA GLY A 257 -6.54 -16.35 -23.25
C GLY A 257 -7.20 -15.54 -24.38
N SER A 258 -7.44 -14.23 -24.14
CA SER A 258 -7.95 -13.34 -25.17
C SER A 258 -6.85 -13.05 -26.20
N SER A 259 -7.22 -12.97 -27.48
CA SER A 259 -6.29 -12.51 -28.51
C SER A 259 -5.78 -11.10 -28.16
N PRO A 260 -4.51 -10.78 -28.45
CA PRO A 260 -3.96 -9.45 -28.21
C PRO A 260 -4.88 -8.38 -28.84
N PRO A 261 -5.12 -7.24 -28.17
CA PRO A 261 -6.00 -6.20 -28.70
C PRO A 261 -5.55 -5.78 -30.12
N LYS A 262 -6.46 -5.86 -31.10
CA LYS A 262 -6.17 -5.63 -32.54
C LYS A 262 -5.69 -4.21 -32.90
N LYS A 263 -5.67 -3.27 -31.96
CA LYS A 263 -5.56 -1.82 -32.23
C LYS A 263 -4.45 -1.15 -31.41
N TYR A 264 -3.22 -1.66 -31.48
CA TYR A 264 -2.04 -0.84 -31.22
C TYR A 264 -1.51 -0.32 -32.56
N VAL A 265 -2.24 0.61 -33.19
CA VAL A 265 -1.74 1.32 -34.37
C VAL A 265 -0.62 2.24 -33.90
N ILE A 266 0.56 2.01 -34.46
CA ILE A 266 1.82 2.70 -34.22
C ILE A 266 1.72 4.09 -34.86
N GLU A 267 1.49 5.14 -34.07
CA GLU A 267 1.70 6.52 -34.48
C GLU A 267 2.37 7.34 -33.34
N ASP A 268 3.19 8.30 -33.73
CA ASP A 268 4.49 8.70 -33.17
C ASP A 268 4.58 9.28 -31.74
N GLY A 269 5.83 9.34 -31.24
CA GLY A 269 6.29 10.29 -30.20
C GLY A 269 6.58 9.73 -28.80
N VAL A 270 5.54 9.34 -28.07
CA VAL A 270 5.62 8.82 -26.68
C VAL A 270 4.80 7.52 -26.53
N LYS A 271 4.06 7.15 -27.58
CA LYS A 271 3.21 5.95 -27.70
C LYS A 271 3.98 4.66 -28.02
N ASN A 272 5.27 4.76 -28.39
CA ASN A 272 6.06 3.63 -28.90
C ASN A 272 6.48 2.60 -27.84
N ILE A 273 6.51 2.98 -26.56
CA ILE A 273 6.94 2.06 -25.50
C ILE A 273 5.84 0.99 -25.26
N LYS A 274 4.54 1.36 -25.32
CA LYS A 274 3.38 0.48 -24.96
C LYS A 274 3.31 -0.68 -25.93
N SER A 275 3.35 -0.34 -27.20
CA SER A 275 3.17 -1.27 -28.30
C SER A 275 4.29 -2.30 -28.36
N ARG A 276 5.54 -1.94 -28.06
CA ARG A 276 6.69 -2.85 -28.19
C ARG A 276 6.86 -3.79 -27.01
N GLN A 277 6.59 -3.35 -25.78
CA GLN A 277 6.56 -4.26 -24.63
C GLN A 277 5.43 -5.27 -24.73
N ILE A 278 4.25 -4.84 -25.19
CA ILE A 278 3.14 -5.76 -25.43
C ILE A 278 3.46 -6.71 -26.58
N VAL A 279 4.08 -6.24 -27.68
CA VAL A 279 4.58 -7.12 -28.75
C VAL A 279 5.61 -8.12 -28.20
N TYR A 280 6.56 -7.68 -27.39
CA TYR A 280 7.53 -8.57 -26.74
C TYR A 280 6.84 -9.66 -25.89
N ILE A 281 5.93 -9.25 -25.00
CA ILE A 281 5.20 -10.16 -24.10
C ILE A 281 4.32 -11.11 -24.92
N THR A 282 3.58 -10.60 -25.90
CA THR A 282 2.69 -11.40 -26.76
C THR A 282 3.48 -12.39 -27.60
N SER A 283 4.59 -11.95 -28.23
CA SER A 283 5.47 -12.82 -29.00
C SER A 283 6.14 -13.86 -28.10
N LYS A 284 6.53 -13.53 -26.86
CA LYS A 284 7.03 -14.51 -25.89
C LYS A 284 5.96 -15.52 -25.45
N LEU A 285 4.75 -15.08 -25.12
CA LEU A 285 3.64 -15.95 -24.71
C LEU A 285 3.16 -16.86 -25.84
N SER A 286 3.29 -16.44 -27.09
CA SER A 286 2.94 -17.23 -28.28
C SER A 286 4.09 -18.08 -28.85
N GLY A 287 5.29 -18.01 -28.26
CA GLY A 287 6.47 -18.73 -28.75
C GLY A 287 7.16 -18.12 -29.98
N ASP A 288 6.74 -16.93 -30.42
CA ASP A 288 7.38 -16.16 -31.50
C ASP A 288 8.68 -15.48 -31.02
N VAL A 289 9.78 -16.21 -31.13
CA VAL A 289 11.11 -15.75 -30.70
C VAL A 289 11.61 -14.57 -31.54
N THR A 290 11.21 -14.48 -32.81
CA THR A 290 11.66 -13.45 -33.76
C THR A 290 10.98 -12.11 -33.50
N GLY A 291 9.67 -12.10 -33.26
CA GLY A 291 8.94 -10.89 -32.87
C GLY A 291 9.39 -10.36 -31.50
N ALA A 292 9.69 -11.26 -30.56
CA ALA A 292 10.25 -10.89 -29.25
C ALA A 292 11.64 -10.24 -29.39
N SER A 293 12.53 -10.82 -30.20
CA SER A 293 13.89 -10.28 -30.40
C SER A 293 13.86 -8.91 -31.07
N SER A 294 12.98 -8.72 -32.06
CA SER A 294 12.82 -7.44 -32.77
C SER A 294 12.31 -6.31 -31.87
N ALA A 295 11.60 -6.65 -30.78
CA ALA A 295 11.14 -5.68 -29.79
C ALA A 295 12.24 -5.23 -28.81
N LEU A 296 13.33 -6.01 -28.66
CA LEU A 296 14.43 -5.75 -27.72
C LEU A 296 15.49 -4.77 -28.27
N ASP A 297 15.63 -4.61 -29.59
CA ASP A 297 16.68 -3.79 -30.23
C ASP A 297 16.51 -2.26 -30.08
N PHE A 298 15.73 -1.80 -29.11
CA PHE A 298 15.50 -0.37 -28.87
C PHE A 298 16.61 0.26 -28.03
N LYS A 299 17.25 1.32 -28.56
CA LYS A 299 18.18 2.17 -27.81
C LYS A 299 17.41 3.33 -27.19
N PHE A 300 17.43 3.45 -25.86
CA PHE A 300 16.86 4.61 -25.17
C PHE A 300 17.56 5.90 -25.64
N GLU A 301 16.79 6.87 -26.13
CA GLU A 301 17.29 8.24 -26.19
C GLU A 301 17.47 8.78 -24.76
N LYS A 302 18.62 9.38 -24.52
CA LYS A 302 19.06 9.84 -23.21
C LYS A 302 18.14 10.96 -22.74
N VAL A 303 17.25 10.67 -21.78
CA VAL A 303 16.37 11.69 -21.18
C VAL A 303 17.23 12.66 -20.37
N THR A 304 17.47 13.86 -20.88
CA THR A 304 18.13 14.96 -20.17
C THR A 304 17.09 15.71 -19.33
N GLY A 305 16.86 15.28 -18.09
CA GLY A 305 15.92 15.93 -17.17
C GLY A 305 16.21 15.61 -15.69
N GLN A 306 16.05 16.61 -14.82
CA GLN A 306 16.48 16.62 -13.41
C GLN A 306 15.86 15.52 -12.52
N LYS A 307 16.73 14.91 -11.70
CA LYS A 307 16.42 13.94 -10.64
C LYS A 307 15.60 14.56 -9.49
N ARG A 308 14.34 14.15 -9.31
CA ARG A 308 13.65 14.22 -7.99
C ARG A 308 13.76 12.84 -7.33
N GLY A 309 13.42 12.64 -6.04
CA GLY A 309 13.79 11.46 -5.21
C GLY A 309 12.70 10.39 -4.95
N TRP A 310 13.13 9.12 -4.69
CA TRP A 310 12.42 7.82 -4.74
C TRP A 310 11.88 7.45 -6.12
N THR A 311 12.77 7.29 -7.08
CA THR A 311 12.49 7.94 -8.35
C THR A 311 13.22 7.31 -9.47
N ILE A 312 12.45 6.71 -10.37
CA ILE A 312 12.83 6.46 -11.75
C ILE A 312 13.94 5.41 -11.88
N ASP A 313 14.99 5.44 -11.08
CA ASP A 313 16.18 4.61 -11.20
C ASP A 313 15.90 3.13 -10.91
N ASP A 314 15.10 2.75 -9.90
CA ASP A 314 14.76 1.33 -9.66
C ASP A 314 13.82 0.78 -10.72
N ASP A 315 12.84 1.55 -11.20
CA ASP A 315 11.93 1.12 -12.27
C ASP A 315 12.62 1.18 -13.65
N VAL A 316 13.55 2.12 -13.85
CA VAL A 316 14.39 2.22 -15.06
C VAL A 316 15.46 1.14 -15.06
N GLU A 317 16.04 0.79 -13.92
CA GLU A 317 16.87 -0.41 -13.76
C GLU A 317 16.01 -1.65 -13.98
N ARG A 318 14.79 -1.75 -13.44
CA ARG A 318 13.88 -2.86 -13.72
C ARG A 318 13.45 -2.95 -15.19
N LEU A 319 13.39 -1.83 -15.90
CA LEU A 319 13.18 -1.78 -17.35
C LEU A 319 14.46 -2.09 -18.16
N LYS A 320 15.65 -1.74 -17.65
CA LYS A 320 16.96 -2.04 -18.27
C LYS A 320 17.39 -3.50 -18.05
N GLU A 321 17.18 -4.02 -16.85
CA GLU A 321 17.42 -5.39 -16.41
C GLU A 321 16.24 -6.32 -16.77
N GLY A 322 15.07 -5.74 -17.07
CA GLY A 322 13.84 -6.44 -17.38
C GLY A 322 14.02 -7.63 -18.33
N PRO A 323 14.77 -7.51 -19.44
CA PRO A 323 15.01 -8.64 -20.33
C PRO A 323 15.69 -9.85 -19.68
N GLU A 324 16.61 -9.66 -18.74
CA GLU A 324 17.33 -10.76 -18.08
C GLU A 324 16.58 -11.24 -16.83
N ARG A 325 16.07 -10.33 -16.00
CA ARG A 325 15.31 -10.66 -14.79
C ARG A 325 13.99 -11.38 -15.09
N TRP A 326 13.35 -11.05 -16.22
CA TRP A 326 12.12 -11.72 -16.66
C TRP A 326 12.38 -13.13 -17.21
N LYS A 327 13.57 -13.43 -17.73
CA LYS A 327 13.96 -14.81 -18.09
C LYS A 327 14.05 -15.68 -16.83
N GLU A 328 14.51 -15.13 -15.71
CA GLU A 328 14.66 -15.85 -14.44
C GLU A 328 13.32 -16.03 -13.70
N GLU A 329 12.46 -15.01 -13.67
CA GLU A 329 11.19 -15.04 -12.91
C GLU A 329 10.06 -15.76 -13.67
N VAL A 330 9.96 -15.57 -14.99
CA VAL A 330 8.86 -16.11 -15.82
C VAL A 330 9.26 -17.42 -16.50
N GLY A 331 10.54 -17.63 -16.77
CA GLY A 331 11.07 -18.84 -17.41
C GLY A 331 10.65 -20.15 -16.72
N PRO A 332 10.74 -20.27 -15.39
CA PRO A 332 10.33 -21.48 -14.67
C PRO A 332 8.80 -21.72 -14.65
N LEU A 333 7.99 -20.66 -14.73
CA LEU A 333 6.53 -20.74 -14.75
C LEU A 333 6.00 -21.22 -16.11
N LEU A 334 6.71 -20.89 -17.21
CA LEU A 334 6.38 -21.33 -18.56
C LEU A 334 6.81 -22.78 -18.85
N VAL A 335 7.90 -23.26 -18.26
CA VAL A 335 8.33 -24.66 -18.41
C VAL A 335 7.32 -25.62 -17.78
N LYS A 336 6.65 -25.23 -16.69
CA LYS A 336 5.61 -26.08 -16.07
C LYS A 336 4.30 -26.14 -16.86
N SER A 337 3.90 -25.08 -17.58
CA SER A 337 2.65 -25.07 -18.35
C SER A 337 2.78 -25.69 -19.75
N CYS A 338 4.00 -25.85 -20.26
CA CYS A 338 4.23 -26.46 -21.58
C CYS A 338 4.49 -27.97 -21.55
N PHE A 339 4.57 -28.58 -20.35
CA PHE A 339 4.84 -30.01 -20.17
C PHE A 339 3.85 -30.74 -19.24
N SER A 340 2.66 -30.16 -19.00
CA SER A 340 1.51 -30.81 -18.35
C SER A 340 0.28 -30.70 -19.23
#